data_AF-G1M0Y1-F1
#
_entry.id   AF-G1M0Y1-F1
#
_cell.length_a   1.000
_cell.length_b   1.000
_cell.length_c   1.000
_cell.angle_alpha   90.00
_cell.angle_beta   90.00
_cell.angle_gamma   90.00
#
_symmetry.space_group_name_H-M   'P 1'
#
loop_
_entity.id
_entity.type
_entity.pdbx_description
1 polymer ?
#
loop_
_entity_poly.entity_id
_entity_poly.type
_entity_poly.pdbx_seq_one_letter_code
_entity_poly.pdbx_strand_id
1 'polypeptide(L)'
;MRMENAGPPAARGSARHSCLSGPLDPRKLDSPEFRGATALPPREPLRSSRLVGDRASRICCHPDSGAPVQPRAMALRYPMAVGLNKGHKVTKNVSKPRHSRRRGRLTKHTKFVRDMIREVCGFAPYERRAMELLKVSKDKRALKFIKKRVGTHIRAKRKREELSNVLAAMRKAAAKKD
;
A
#
# COMPACT_ATOMS: atom_id res chain seq x y z
N MET A 1 -3.37 61.11 30.08
CA MET A 1 -4.59 60.51 30.67
C MET A 1 -5.39 59.80 29.58
N ARG A 2 -5.24 58.48 29.47
CA ARG A 2 -6.31 57.49 29.27
C ARG A 2 -5.64 56.12 29.17
N MET A 3 -5.75 55.38 30.27
CA MET A 3 -5.40 53.97 30.34
C MET A 3 -6.60 53.17 29.85
N GLU A 4 -6.38 52.29 28.89
CA GLU A 4 -7.29 51.15 28.66
C GLU A 4 -6.58 49.89 29.14
N ASN A 5 -7.04 49.41 30.29
CA ASN A 5 -6.65 48.16 30.92
C ASN A 5 -7.31 47.00 30.14
N ALA A 6 -6.53 46.21 29.42
CA ALA A 6 -6.95 44.91 28.92
C ALA A 6 -6.60 43.84 29.97
N GLY A 7 -7.62 43.31 30.64
CA GLY A 7 -7.49 42.23 31.62
C GLY A 7 -7.07 40.89 30.98
N PRO A 8 -6.50 39.95 31.77
CA PRO A 8 -5.98 38.69 31.28
C PRO A 8 -7.10 37.67 30.96
N PRO A 9 -6.97 36.85 29.90
CA PRO A 9 -7.96 35.82 29.59
C PRO A 9 -7.92 34.66 30.59
N ALA A 10 -9.12 34.26 31.02
CA ALA A 10 -9.41 33.23 31.98
C ALA A 10 -8.75 31.87 31.68
N ALA A 11 -8.09 31.33 32.71
CA ALA A 11 -7.60 29.96 32.80
C ALA A 11 -8.76 28.96 32.71
N ARG A 12 -8.78 28.13 31.65
CA ARG A 12 -9.68 26.97 31.55
C ARG A 12 -8.93 25.70 31.90
N GLY A 13 -9.13 25.26 33.15
CA GLY A 13 -9.32 23.86 33.56
C GLY A 13 -8.18 22.86 33.35
N SER A 14 -7.29 22.75 34.35
CA SER A 14 -6.51 21.52 34.57
C SER A 14 -7.37 20.49 35.31
N ALA A 15 -7.90 19.50 34.60
CA ALA A 15 -8.42 18.29 35.25
C ALA A 15 -7.23 17.37 35.59
N ARG A 16 -6.94 17.28 36.88
CA ARG A 16 -5.99 16.34 37.46
C ARG A 16 -6.54 14.92 37.34
N HIS A 17 -5.63 13.99 37.01
CA HIS A 17 -5.55 12.59 37.44
C HIS A 17 -6.76 11.98 38.17
N SER A 18 -7.31 10.91 37.58
CA SER A 18 -7.73 9.73 38.33
C SER A 18 -7.29 8.47 37.58
N CYS A 19 -6.24 7.87 38.13
CA CYS A 19 -5.77 6.52 37.89
C CYS A 19 -6.90 5.49 38.10
N LEU A 20 -7.18 4.69 37.07
CA LEU A 20 -7.76 3.35 37.22
C LEU A 20 -7.07 2.40 36.24
N SER A 21 -5.84 2.04 36.59
CA SER A 21 -5.19 0.83 36.12
C SER A 21 -5.79 -0.36 36.85
N GLY A 22 -6.68 -1.11 36.19
CA GLY A 22 -6.94 -2.52 36.51
C GLY A 22 -6.17 -3.40 35.53
N PRO A 23 -5.42 -4.42 35.97
CA PRO A 23 -4.81 -5.39 35.07
C PRO A 23 -5.88 -6.27 34.41
N LEU A 24 -5.83 -6.41 33.09
CA LEU A 24 -6.66 -7.39 32.37
C LEU A 24 -6.07 -8.78 32.59
N ASP A 25 -6.85 -9.66 33.22
CA ASP A 25 -6.48 -11.05 33.51
C ASP A 25 -6.10 -11.85 32.25
N PRO A 26 -4.93 -12.53 32.25
CA PRO A 26 -4.45 -13.30 31.11
C PRO A 26 -5.19 -14.65 30.89
N ARG A 27 -6.17 -15.03 31.73
CA ARG A 27 -6.86 -16.33 31.66
C ARG A 27 -8.12 -16.36 30.80
N LYS A 28 -8.53 -15.25 30.19
CA LYS A 28 -9.73 -15.17 29.32
C LYS A 28 -9.46 -15.35 27.82
N LEU A 29 -8.24 -15.78 27.45
CA LEU A 29 -7.80 -15.98 26.06
C LEU A 29 -7.81 -17.46 25.61
N ASP A 30 -8.15 -18.40 26.49
CA ASP A 30 -8.26 -19.84 26.17
C ASP A 30 -9.72 -20.32 26.16
N SER A 31 -10.62 -19.55 25.55
CA SER A 31 -11.97 -20.03 25.21
C SER A 31 -11.97 -20.68 23.81
N PRO A 32 -12.38 -21.95 23.67
CA PRO A 32 -12.30 -22.70 22.43
C PRO A 32 -13.55 -22.48 21.58
N GLU A 33 -13.79 -21.26 21.06
CA GLU A 33 -14.98 -21.00 20.23
C GLU A 33 -14.69 -20.48 18.81
N PHE A 34 -13.45 -20.45 18.35
CA PHE A 34 -13.17 -20.05 16.96
C PHE A 34 -12.20 -20.99 16.23
N ARG A 35 -12.41 -22.30 16.42
CA ARG A 35 -12.01 -23.30 15.42
C ARG A 35 -13.08 -23.28 14.33
N GLY A 36 -12.74 -22.73 13.16
CA GLY A 36 -13.60 -22.87 11.98
C GLY A 36 -13.31 -21.85 10.90
N ALA A 37 -12.38 -22.18 9.99
CA ALA A 37 -12.41 -21.82 8.56
C ALA A 37 -11.05 -22.12 7.91
N THR A 38 -10.79 -23.40 7.68
CA THR A 38 -9.88 -23.85 6.62
C THR A 38 -10.62 -23.78 5.29
N ALA A 39 -10.25 -22.85 4.41
CA ALA A 39 -10.43 -22.96 2.97
C ALA A 39 -9.43 -22.01 2.27
N LEU A 40 -8.45 -22.59 1.57
CA LEU A 40 -7.48 -21.87 0.73
C LEU A 40 -8.09 -21.63 -0.66
N PRO A 41 -8.04 -20.42 -1.24
CA PRO A 41 -8.33 -20.22 -2.66
C PRO A 41 -7.12 -20.55 -3.55
N PRO A 42 -7.35 -21.02 -4.81
CA PRO A 42 -6.29 -21.43 -5.72
C PRO A 42 -5.49 -20.25 -6.29
N ARG A 43 -4.22 -20.52 -6.63
CA ARG A 43 -3.24 -19.56 -7.15
C ARG A 43 -3.30 -19.43 -8.67
N GLU A 44 -3.36 -18.20 -9.17
CA GLU A 44 -3.16 -17.88 -10.59
C GLU A 44 -1.68 -17.69 -10.94
N PRO A 45 -1.19 -18.16 -12.11
CA PRO A 45 0.17 -17.94 -12.58
C PRO A 45 0.34 -16.65 -13.40
N LEU A 46 1.54 -16.09 -13.31
CA LEU A 46 2.00 -14.84 -13.90
C LEU A 46 2.09 -14.90 -15.44
N ARG A 47 1.47 -13.94 -16.12
CA ARG A 47 1.53 -13.74 -17.58
C ARG A 47 2.76 -12.90 -17.94
N SER A 48 3.74 -13.52 -18.61
CA SER A 48 4.87 -12.84 -19.24
C SER A 48 4.51 -12.35 -20.64
N SER A 49 5.08 -11.21 -20.99
CA SER A 49 5.03 -10.54 -22.27
C SER A 49 5.73 -11.33 -23.38
N ARG A 50 5.11 -11.46 -24.55
CA ARG A 50 5.82 -11.68 -25.82
C ARG A 50 5.28 -10.76 -26.91
N LEU A 51 6.23 -10.09 -27.57
CA LEU A 51 6.08 -9.33 -28.80
C LEU A 51 6.20 -10.27 -30.00
N VAL A 52 5.24 -10.12 -30.92
CA VAL A 52 5.31 -10.01 -32.40
C VAL A 52 6.15 -11.01 -33.23
N GLY A 53 5.47 -11.60 -34.22
CA GLY A 53 6.00 -12.13 -35.49
C GLY A 53 6.20 -13.66 -35.50
N ASP A 54 5.85 -14.44 -36.53
CA ASP A 54 5.35 -14.16 -37.87
C ASP A 54 4.96 -15.52 -38.52
N ARG A 55 4.14 -15.48 -39.58
CA ARG A 55 4.05 -16.47 -40.69
C ARG A 55 3.45 -17.88 -40.50
N ALA A 56 2.15 -17.94 -40.75
CA ALA A 56 1.44 -18.79 -41.74
C ALA A 56 2.00 -20.17 -42.18
N SER A 57 1.21 -21.23 -41.96
CA SER A 57 0.72 -22.14 -43.04
C SER A 57 -0.26 -23.21 -42.52
N ARG A 58 -1.56 -23.04 -42.86
CA ARG A 58 -2.53 -24.02 -43.41
C ARG A 58 -2.41 -25.50 -42.93
N ILE A 59 -3.46 -26.15 -42.43
CA ILE A 59 -4.67 -26.61 -43.16
C ILE A 59 -5.86 -26.81 -42.17
N CYS A 60 -7.06 -26.54 -42.70
CA CYS A 60 -8.45 -26.60 -42.17
C CYS A 60 -8.81 -27.79 -41.24
N CYS A 61 -9.78 -27.70 -40.31
CA CYS A 61 -11.21 -27.39 -40.53
C CYS A 61 -11.94 -26.77 -39.31
N HIS A 62 -12.97 -25.98 -39.63
CA HIS A 62 -14.03 -25.33 -38.83
C HIS A 62 -13.80 -23.91 -38.27
N PRO A 63 -14.51 -22.89 -38.81
CA PRO A 63 -14.42 -21.53 -38.35
C PRO A 63 -15.47 -21.28 -37.25
N ASP A 64 -15.07 -21.33 -35.99
CA ASP A 64 -15.70 -20.41 -35.03
C ASP A 64 -15.07 -19.05 -35.25
N SER A 65 -15.61 -18.37 -36.27
CA SER A 65 -15.37 -16.97 -36.54
C SER A 65 -15.54 -16.18 -35.24
N GLY A 66 -14.42 -15.73 -34.70
CA GLY A 66 -14.35 -14.65 -33.72
C GLY A 66 -14.85 -13.36 -34.36
N ALA A 67 -16.15 -13.31 -34.65
CA ALA A 67 -16.84 -12.06 -34.86
C ALA A 67 -16.68 -11.25 -33.56
N PRO A 68 -16.33 -9.96 -33.61
CA PRO A 68 -16.72 -9.11 -32.49
C PRO A 68 -18.22 -9.35 -32.34
N VAL A 69 -18.65 -9.78 -31.17
CA VAL A 69 -20.07 -9.66 -30.79
C VAL A 69 -20.36 -8.18 -30.95
N GLN A 70 -20.84 -7.82 -32.14
CA GLN A 70 -21.37 -6.52 -32.43
C GLN A 70 -22.38 -6.32 -31.31
N PRO A 71 -22.30 -5.23 -30.53
CA PRO A 71 -23.34 -4.98 -29.56
C PRO A 71 -24.63 -5.01 -30.37
N ARG A 72 -25.46 -6.04 -30.10
CA ARG A 72 -26.85 -6.10 -30.56
C ARG A 72 -27.37 -4.69 -30.49
N ALA A 73 -27.99 -4.20 -31.56
CA ALA A 73 -28.55 -2.86 -31.64
C ALA A 73 -29.48 -2.62 -30.44
N MET A 74 -28.91 -2.18 -29.32
CA MET A 74 -29.63 -1.87 -28.11
C MET A 74 -30.03 -0.42 -28.26
N ALA A 75 -31.32 -0.19 -28.04
CA ALA A 75 -32.05 1.06 -28.13
C ALA A 75 -31.21 2.34 -27.95
N LEU A 76 -31.58 3.40 -28.68
CA LEU A 76 -31.03 4.74 -28.57
C LEU A 76 -30.72 5.11 -27.10
N ARG A 77 -29.42 5.20 -26.77
CA ARG A 77 -28.94 5.57 -25.42
C ARG A 77 -28.93 7.09 -25.27
N TYR A 78 -30.05 7.60 -24.80
CA TYR A 78 -30.21 9.01 -24.44
C TYR A 78 -29.23 9.43 -23.31
N PRO A 79 -28.76 10.68 -23.30
CA PRO A 79 -28.04 11.23 -22.16
C PRO A 79 -29.02 11.35 -20.98
N MET A 80 -28.91 10.42 -20.04
CA MET A 80 -29.77 10.38 -18.85
C MET A 80 -29.11 11.16 -17.70
N ALA A 81 -29.92 11.78 -16.83
CA ALA A 81 -29.43 12.44 -15.62
C ALA A 81 -29.06 11.43 -14.50
N VAL A 82 -29.53 10.19 -14.63
CA VAL A 82 -29.36 9.10 -13.66
C VAL A 82 -28.64 7.90 -14.28
N GLY A 83 -28.06 7.05 -13.44
CA GLY A 83 -27.26 5.88 -13.86
C GLY A 83 -25.75 6.16 -13.94
N LEU A 84 -24.99 5.15 -14.38
CA LEU A 84 -23.52 5.18 -14.41
C LEU A 84 -22.97 6.17 -15.44
N ASN A 85 -23.58 6.22 -16.63
CA ASN A 85 -23.19 7.10 -17.73
C ASN A 85 -24.06 8.37 -17.76
N LYS A 86 -24.24 8.96 -16.58
CA LYS A 86 -25.07 10.15 -16.40
C LYS A 86 -24.35 11.43 -16.80
N GLY A 87 -25.16 12.44 -17.08
CA GLY A 87 -24.69 13.78 -17.39
C GLY A 87 -24.52 14.01 -18.89
N HIS A 88 -24.15 15.24 -19.24
CA HIS A 88 -23.97 15.65 -20.61
C HIS A 88 -22.68 15.05 -21.18
N LYS A 89 -22.75 14.44 -22.36
CA LYS A 89 -21.62 13.78 -23.02
C LYS A 89 -20.67 14.83 -23.61
N VAL A 90 -19.81 15.41 -22.78
CA VAL A 90 -18.78 16.37 -23.18
C VAL A 90 -17.47 15.65 -23.50
N THR A 91 -16.77 16.07 -24.55
CA THR A 91 -15.40 15.63 -24.85
C THR A 91 -14.44 16.17 -23.78
N LYS A 92 -13.76 15.28 -23.05
CA LYS A 92 -12.87 15.68 -21.95
C LYS A 92 -11.56 16.23 -22.49
N ASN A 93 -11.24 17.49 -22.18
CA ASN A 93 -9.92 18.07 -22.47
C ASN A 93 -8.86 17.58 -21.45
N VAL A 94 -7.83 16.88 -21.94
CA VAL A 94 -6.73 16.37 -21.11
C VAL A 94 -5.63 17.42 -20.97
N SER A 95 -5.71 18.24 -19.93
CA SER A 95 -4.66 19.22 -19.61
C SER A 95 -3.44 18.60 -18.93
N LYS A 96 -2.29 19.27 -19.06
CA LYS A 96 -1.06 18.88 -18.37
C LYS A 96 -1.27 18.86 -16.84
N PRO A 97 -0.78 17.84 -16.12
CA PRO A 97 -0.97 17.77 -14.68
C PRO A 97 -0.23 18.93 -13.99
N ARG A 98 -0.92 19.57 -13.03
CA ARG A 98 -0.40 20.70 -12.25
C ARG A 98 0.89 20.31 -11.53
N HIS A 99 1.81 21.28 -11.38
CA HIS A 99 3.09 21.07 -10.69
C HIS A 99 2.92 20.59 -9.25
N SER A 100 1.88 21.05 -8.53
CA SER A 100 1.57 20.60 -7.16
C SER A 100 1.37 19.09 -7.03
N ARG A 101 0.87 18.41 -8.09
CA ARG A 101 0.71 16.95 -8.12
C ARG A 101 2.04 16.19 -8.27
N ARG A 102 3.14 16.87 -8.63
CA ARG A 102 4.48 16.27 -8.73
C ARG A 102 5.21 16.16 -7.39
N ARG A 103 4.68 16.81 -6.33
CA ARG A 103 5.26 16.75 -4.98
C ARG A 103 5.28 15.31 -4.47
N GLY A 104 6.42 14.88 -3.92
CA GLY A 104 6.60 13.53 -3.36
C GLY A 104 7.27 12.51 -4.30
N ARG A 105 7.56 12.87 -5.55
CA ARG A 105 8.42 12.05 -6.41
C ARG A 105 9.87 12.04 -5.91
N LEU A 106 10.51 10.88 -6.00
CA LEU A 106 11.93 10.73 -5.69
C LEU A 106 12.76 11.26 -6.87
N THR A 107 13.64 12.22 -6.61
CA THR A 107 14.61 12.74 -7.60
C THR A 107 15.97 12.04 -7.43
N LYS A 108 16.84 12.10 -8.45
CA LYS A 108 18.18 11.48 -8.41
C LYS A 108 19.00 11.97 -7.21
N HIS A 109 19.02 13.28 -6.99
CA HIS A 109 19.72 13.92 -5.87
C HIS A 109 19.18 13.44 -4.51
N THR A 110 17.87 13.47 -4.30
CA THR A 110 17.28 13.03 -3.01
C THR A 110 17.47 11.55 -2.74
N LYS A 111 17.54 10.71 -3.78
CA LYS A 111 17.88 9.29 -3.63
C LYS A 111 19.32 9.13 -3.15
N PHE A 112 20.28 9.76 -3.83
CA PHE A 112 21.70 9.71 -3.46
C PHE A 112 21.95 10.14 -2.01
N VAL A 113 21.37 11.27 -1.58
CA VAL A 113 21.48 11.75 -0.20
C VAL A 113 20.88 10.75 0.80
N ARG A 114 19.73 10.13 0.48
CA ARG A 114 19.09 9.14 1.37
C ARG A 114 19.89 7.84 1.47
N ASP A 115 20.53 7.42 0.39
CA ASP A 115 21.36 6.21 0.38
C ASP A 115 22.63 6.44 1.21
N MET A 116 23.30 7.59 1.06
CA MET A 116 24.44 8.00 1.89
C MET A 116 24.10 8.06 3.39
N ILE A 117 22.96 8.68 3.77
CA ILE A 117 22.54 8.75 5.18
C ILE A 117 22.28 7.36 5.77
N ARG A 118 21.74 6.43 4.97
CA ARG A 118 21.49 5.06 5.43
C ARG A 118 22.78 4.29 5.69
N GLU A 119 23.83 4.55 4.93
CA GLU A 119 25.16 3.95 5.15
C GLU A 119 25.80 4.50 6.43
N VAL A 120 25.69 5.81 6.69
CA VAL A 120 26.28 6.45 7.87
C VAL A 120 25.52 6.14 9.16
N CYS A 121 24.19 6.27 9.16
CA CYS A 121 23.38 6.14 10.38
C CYS A 121 22.93 4.71 10.69
N GLY A 122 22.95 3.81 9.71
CA GLY A 122 22.48 2.44 9.86
C GLY A 122 20.97 2.32 10.16
N PHE A 123 20.60 1.24 10.86
CA PHE A 123 19.20 0.92 11.17
C PHE A 123 18.81 1.20 12.62
N ALA A 124 17.59 1.70 12.80
CA ALA A 124 16.99 1.90 14.12
C ALA A 124 16.73 0.56 14.85
N PRO A 125 16.67 0.53 16.19
CA PRO A 125 16.54 -0.72 16.96
C PRO A 125 15.26 -1.52 16.63
N TYR A 126 14.15 -0.84 16.30
CA TYR A 126 12.92 -1.52 15.88
C TYR A 126 13.03 -2.13 14.46
N GLU A 127 13.85 -1.54 13.59
CA GLU A 127 14.10 -2.02 12.23
C GLU A 127 15.02 -3.25 12.27
N ARG A 128 16.01 -3.26 13.16
CA ARG A 128 16.87 -4.43 13.43
C ARG A 128 16.05 -5.64 13.88
N ARG A 129 15.18 -5.46 14.89
CA ARG A 129 14.26 -6.52 15.34
C ARG A 129 13.30 -7.00 14.26
N ALA A 130 12.84 -6.09 13.39
CA ALA A 130 12.00 -6.47 12.26
C ALA A 130 12.76 -7.28 11.20
N MET A 131 14.02 -6.93 10.91
CA MET A 131 14.89 -7.72 10.03
C MET A 131 15.15 -9.12 10.58
N GLU A 132 15.37 -9.28 11.88
CA GLU A 132 15.51 -10.60 12.53
C GLU A 132 14.28 -11.48 12.30
N LEU A 133 13.07 -10.92 12.48
CA LEU A 133 11.83 -11.66 12.24
C LEU A 133 11.66 -12.05 10.76
N LEU A 134 12.11 -11.20 9.83
CA LEU A 134 12.08 -11.48 8.39
C LEU A 134 13.14 -12.49 7.96
N LYS A 135 14.28 -12.59 8.65
CA LYS A 135 15.29 -13.64 8.40
C LYS A 135 14.74 -15.04 8.72
N VAL A 136 13.94 -15.16 9.78
CA VAL A 136 13.25 -16.40 10.18
C VAL A 136 11.94 -16.61 9.40
N SER A 137 11.67 -15.81 8.36
CA SER A 137 10.48 -15.90 7.51
C SER A 137 9.14 -15.77 8.25
N LYS A 138 9.11 -15.08 9.41
CA LYS A 138 7.89 -14.85 10.21
C LYS A 138 7.19 -13.54 9.79
N ASP A 139 6.79 -13.43 8.53
CA ASP A 139 6.27 -12.19 7.93
C ASP A 139 5.02 -11.61 8.62
N LYS A 140 4.08 -12.47 9.02
CA LYS A 140 2.84 -12.04 9.70
C LYS A 140 3.16 -11.47 11.09
N ARG A 141 4.16 -12.02 11.78
CA ARG A 141 4.64 -11.52 13.08
C ARG A 141 5.41 -10.21 12.91
N ALA A 142 6.27 -10.12 11.89
CA ALA A 142 6.98 -8.88 11.55
C ALA A 142 6.01 -7.74 11.22
N LEU A 143 4.97 -8.02 10.43
CA LEU A 143 3.95 -7.03 10.08
C LEU A 143 3.16 -6.55 11.29
N LYS A 144 2.79 -7.44 12.22
CA LYS A 144 2.14 -7.06 13.49
C LYS A 144 3.07 -6.19 14.35
N PHE A 145 4.35 -6.52 14.43
CA PHE A 145 5.35 -5.76 15.18
C PHE A 145 5.54 -4.35 14.61
N ILE A 146 5.74 -4.22 13.30
CA ILE A 146 5.89 -2.93 12.62
C ILE A 146 4.60 -2.12 12.74
N LYS A 147 3.41 -2.73 12.57
CA LYS A 147 2.13 -2.03 12.76
C LYS A 147 2.01 -1.46 14.17
N LYS A 148 2.44 -2.18 15.22
CA LYS A 148 2.41 -1.66 16.59
C LYS A 148 3.33 -0.46 16.81
N ARG A 149 4.39 -0.29 15.99
CA ARG A 149 5.33 0.84 16.06
C ARG A 149 4.94 2.02 15.17
N VAL A 150 4.52 1.75 13.93
CA VAL A 150 4.23 2.76 12.88
C VAL A 150 2.74 3.15 12.86
N GLY A 151 1.87 2.34 13.46
CA GLY A 151 0.42 2.57 13.61
C GLY A 151 -0.42 1.97 12.49
N THR A 152 -0.26 2.45 11.26
CA THR A 152 -1.16 2.06 10.14
C THR A 152 -0.63 0.88 9.33
N HIS A 153 -1.56 0.10 8.77
CA HIS A 153 -1.23 -1.09 7.98
C HIS A 153 -0.51 -0.77 6.67
N ILE A 154 -0.88 0.32 6.00
CA ILE A 154 -0.27 0.75 4.73
C ILE A 154 1.20 1.12 4.94
N ARG A 155 1.50 1.90 5.98
CA ARG A 155 2.88 2.27 6.32
C ARG A 155 3.69 1.04 6.76
N ALA A 156 3.07 0.13 7.52
CA ALA A 156 3.73 -1.11 7.94
C ALA A 156 4.11 -2.02 6.76
N LYS A 157 3.22 -2.16 5.75
CA LYS A 157 3.52 -2.88 4.50
C LYS A 157 4.70 -2.26 3.76
N ARG A 158 4.68 -0.92 3.58
CA ARG A 158 5.79 -0.19 2.96
C ARG A 158 7.11 -0.42 3.70
N LYS A 159 7.10 -0.36 5.03
CA LYS A 159 8.29 -0.61 5.86
C LYS A 159 8.77 -2.06 5.79
N ARG A 160 7.87 -3.03 5.73
CA ARG A 160 8.22 -4.44 5.53
C ARG A 160 8.92 -4.65 4.18
N GLU A 161 8.39 -4.07 3.12
CA GLU A 161 8.97 -4.14 1.77
C GLU A 161 10.35 -3.48 1.72
N GLU A 162 10.53 -2.31 2.36
CA GLU A 162 11.84 -1.66 2.50
C GLU A 162 12.87 -2.60 3.15
N LEU A 163 12.54 -3.21 4.31
CA LEU A 163 13.46 -4.11 5.02
C LEU A 163 13.71 -5.42 4.27
N SER A 164 12.71 -5.94 3.56
CA SER A 164 12.87 -7.12 2.70
C SER A 164 13.83 -6.86 1.54
N ASN A 165 13.76 -5.67 0.94
CA ASN A 165 14.66 -5.27 -0.15
C ASN A 165 16.11 -5.14 0.34
N VAL A 166 16.31 -4.61 1.56
CA VAL A 166 17.64 -4.56 2.19
C VAL A 166 18.20 -5.97 2.37
N LEU A 167 17.43 -6.90 2.95
CA LEU A 167 17.89 -8.29 3.14
C LEU A 167 18.21 -8.98 1.80
N ALA A 168 17.41 -8.75 0.76
CA ALA A 168 17.67 -9.26 -0.57
C ALA A 168 18.96 -8.68 -1.17
N ALA A 169 19.23 -7.38 -0.98
CA ALA A 169 20.46 -6.75 -1.43
C ALA A 169 21.68 -7.29 -0.68
N MET A 170 21.58 -7.49 0.64
CA MET A 170 22.65 -8.08 1.45
C MET A 170 22.98 -9.51 1.01
N ARG A 171 21.96 -10.35 0.76
CA ARG A 171 22.15 -11.72 0.25
C ARG A 171 22.85 -11.73 -1.12
N LYS A 172 22.45 -10.83 -2.03
CA LYS A 172 23.11 -10.69 -3.34
C LYS A 172 24.54 -10.20 -3.25
N ALA A 173 24.84 -9.32 -2.29
CA ALA A 173 26.20 -8.83 -2.07
C ALA A 173 27.09 -9.92 -1.46
N ALA A 174 26.56 -10.75 -0.55
CA ALA A 174 27.29 -11.88 0.01
C ALA A 174 27.64 -12.92 -1.07
N ALA A 175 26.67 -13.30 -1.92
CA ALA A 175 26.87 -14.29 -2.97
C ALA A 175 27.83 -13.87 -4.11
N LYS A 176 28.29 -12.61 -4.14
CA LYS A 176 29.27 -12.10 -5.11
C LYS A 176 30.69 -12.01 -4.54
N LYS A 177 30.84 -12.25 -3.23
CA LYS A 177 32.13 -12.17 -2.55
C LYS A 177 32.85 -13.53 -2.51
N ASP A 178 32.17 -14.58 -2.91
CA ASP A 178 32.72 -15.89 -3.27
C ASP A 178 33.03 -15.91 -4.78
#